data_AF-A0A812XNF8-F1
#
_entry.id   AF-A0A812XNF8-F1
#
_cell.length_a   1.000
_cell.length_b   1.000
_cell.length_c   1.000
_cell.angle_alpha   90.00
_cell.angle_beta   90.00
_cell.angle_gamma   90.00
#
_symmetry.space_group_name_H-M   'P 1'
#
loop_
_entity.id
_entity.type
_entity.pdbx_description
1 polymer ?
#
loop_
_entity_poly.entity_id
_entity_poly.type
_entity_poly.pdbx_seq_one_letter_code
_entity_poly.pdbx_strand_id
1 'polypeptide(L)'
;MTLVMDTVILQHSSITQRIDHSDTFSDVFARFCAKSSDVPVDGARIHNMRGQKNRFASYSKPLGRACIFLDALISTACWICVQRRGEEQGRDAGDFLTFLNEEKAILMAMMSDAASACVGLTRSLDTEDYDAATLNWEISSLVQTLHFLFIEGSVVEHGYTKQMLLYLRRQRAYMDGHDRPRCLGGPGTVSADMLQRCIDRLQIFVDEDSLRAEFVDVRPMAMYEHRKGCSNVDAWVQTILRLERKQATVRENHPTATLRQVVQRYAAFSGLTTSGVEQGFSQIQRHCTPERNHMLLETELDETVLQLPQTVFSDHEITRRAVDVWLKYFNPPRARPTTTQRIDAGVPKMKGVKETDTRVGAETAWKAAESKRLSESVQQRPEVSIEEVQSLARSMTSHLMCDKVLAEEAFQKTKQYKNKLVAYLDNALLHESEVDEDCVQVAEAFKDAQQKEDAKNGRLRKRRADLLNPARVPDPCTKHVYYAPGVAPPNLDCLVGDPEHADFIVEKDPSDPHDECYWCAFVLGTSICNDEFIRRHGQQGVCFNFTPAMKSKRQLFVSAGFGREHPRLAEVICLFPSRQQ
;
A
#
# COMPACT_ATOMS: atom_id res chain seq x y z
N MET A 1 -21.72 7.86 -11.53
CA MET A 1 -21.03 6.79 -10.79
C MET A 1 -19.53 6.84 -11.08
N THR A 2 -19.09 6.77 -12.34
CA THR A 2 -17.66 6.91 -12.72
C THR A 2 -17.00 8.16 -12.14
N LEU A 3 -17.65 9.33 -12.28
CA LEU A 3 -17.14 10.58 -11.70
C LEU A 3 -17.00 10.54 -10.16
N VAL A 4 -17.85 9.79 -9.45
CA VAL A 4 -17.72 9.62 -7.99
C VAL A 4 -16.49 8.77 -7.67
N MET A 5 -16.30 7.67 -8.39
CA MET A 5 -15.12 6.81 -8.23
C MET A 5 -13.83 7.54 -8.59
N ASP A 6 -13.81 8.29 -9.68
CA ASP A 6 -12.64 9.03 -10.14
C ASP A 6 -12.24 10.11 -9.14
N THR A 7 -13.18 10.98 -8.77
CA THR A 7 -12.91 12.14 -7.89
C THR A 7 -12.63 11.72 -6.45
N VAL A 8 -13.23 10.63 -5.96
CA VAL A 8 -13.11 10.22 -4.55
C VAL A 8 -12.05 9.15 -4.35
N ILE A 9 -11.84 8.24 -5.31
CA ILE A 9 -11.09 6.99 -5.09
C ILE A 9 -9.97 6.69 -6.09
N LEU A 10 -10.24 6.75 -7.39
CA LEU A 10 -9.39 6.12 -8.40
C LEU A 10 -8.27 7.05 -8.88
N GLN A 11 -8.54 8.34 -9.05
CA GLN A 11 -7.54 9.27 -9.56
C GLN A 11 -6.46 9.55 -8.52
N HIS A 12 -5.23 9.79 -8.96
CA HIS A 12 -4.14 10.22 -8.08
C HIS A 12 -4.43 11.55 -7.37
N SER A 13 -5.25 12.40 -7.97
CA SER A 13 -5.77 13.65 -7.40
C SER A 13 -6.93 13.43 -6.42
N SER A 14 -7.46 12.22 -6.30
CA SER A 14 -8.59 11.97 -5.40
C SER A 14 -8.18 12.08 -3.94
N ILE A 15 -9.12 12.53 -3.10
CA ILE A 15 -8.84 12.79 -1.68
C ILE A 15 -8.35 11.54 -0.94
N THR A 16 -8.87 10.35 -1.28
CA THR A 16 -8.46 9.11 -0.62
C THR A 16 -7.04 8.70 -1.01
N GLN A 17 -6.65 8.85 -2.28
CA GLN A 17 -5.27 8.58 -2.72
C GLN A 17 -4.28 9.60 -2.14
N ARG A 18 -4.68 10.88 -2.05
CA ARG A 18 -3.86 11.91 -1.38
C ARG A 18 -3.63 11.56 0.10
N ILE A 19 -4.65 11.08 0.82
CA ILE A 19 -4.52 10.66 2.22
C ILE A 19 -3.64 9.41 2.34
N ASP A 20 -3.88 8.38 1.52
CA ASP A 20 -3.17 7.10 1.60
C ASP A 20 -1.66 7.22 1.29
N HIS A 21 -1.29 8.08 0.34
CA HIS A 21 0.11 8.26 -0.06
C HIS A 21 0.87 9.32 0.75
N SER A 22 0.27 9.89 1.79
CA SER A 22 0.88 10.93 2.62
C SER A 22 0.73 10.61 4.10
N ASP A 23 1.84 10.28 4.77
CA ASP A 23 1.87 10.03 6.22
C ASP A 23 1.25 11.20 7.01
N THR A 24 1.50 12.43 6.56
CA THR A 24 0.98 13.64 7.21
C THR A 24 -0.54 13.71 7.13
N PHE A 25 -1.12 13.39 5.96
CA PHE A 25 -2.57 13.47 5.76
C PHE A 25 -3.28 12.27 6.40
N SER A 26 -2.65 11.09 6.36
CA SER A 26 -3.08 9.91 7.11
C SER A 26 -3.13 10.17 8.63
N ASP A 27 -2.10 10.81 9.20
CA ASP A 27 -2.09 11.19 10.63
C ASP A 27 -3.20 12.17 10.99
N VAL A 28 -3.45 13.16 10.13
CA VAL A 28 -4.54 14.14 10.33
C VAL A 28 -5.89 13.45 10.24
N PHE A 29 -6.09 12.59 9.25
CA PHE A 29 -7.31 11.80 9.09
C PHE A 29 -7.56 10.91 10.31
N ALA A 30 -6.55 10.18 10.78
CA ALA A 30 -6.62 9.33 11.97
C ALA A 30 -7.06 10.12 13.22
N ARG A 31 -6.54 11.35 13.40
CA ARG A 31 -6.94 12.23 14.51
C ARG A 31 -8.40 12.66 14.42
N PHE A 32 -8.92 12.87 13.21
CA PHE A 32 -10.33 13.20 13.04
C PHE A 32 -11.22 11.97 13.21
N CYS A 33 -10.82 10.80 12.72
CA CYS A 33 -11.53 9.53 12.96
C CYS A 33 -11.62 9.21 14.46
N ALA A 34 -10.54 9.39 15.22
CA ALA A 34 -10.54 9.16 16.68
C ALA A 34 -11.45 10.12 17.45
N LYS A 35 -11.85 11.25 16.85
CA LYS A 35 -12.79 12.22 17.45
C LYS A 35 -14.25 11.97 17.04
N SER A 36 -14.49 11.08 16.08
CA SER A 36 -15.84 10.74 15.63
C SER A 36 -16.52 9.84 16.67
N SER A 37 -17.50 10.39 17.40
CA SER A 37 -18.27 9.66 18.42
C SER A 37 -19.62 9.13 17.92
N ASP A 38 -20.07 9.59 16.76
CA ASP A 38 -21.41 9.35 16.19
C ASP A 38 -21.40 8.35 15.03
N VAL A 39 -20.34 7.53 14.95
CA VAL A 39 -20.11 6.56 13.88
C VAL A 39 -20.29 5.13 14.39
N PRO A 40 -20.78 4.19 13.54
CA PRO A 40 -21.05 2.82 13.93
C PRO A 40 -19.80 1.98 14.21
N VAL A 41 -18.60 2.52 13.95
CA VAL A 41 -17.30 1.84 14.04
C VAL A 41 -16.33 2.69 14.84
N ASP A 42 -15.56 2.07 15.73
CA ASP A 42 -14.52 2.76 16.50
C ASP A 42 -13.43 3.33 15.56
N GLY A 43 -13.35 4.66 15.50
CA GLY A 43 -12.38 5.38 14.68
C GLY A 43 -10.95 5.36 15.23
N ALA A 44 -10.72 4.93 16.47
CA ALA A 44 -9.39 4.94 17.09
C ALA A 44 -8.38 4.02 16.37
N ARG A 45 -8.88 2.97 15.70
CA ARG A 45 -8.07 2.00 14.95
C ARG A 45 -7.92 2.33 13.46
N ILE A 46 -8.55 3.40 12.99
CA ILE A 46 -8.58 3.77 11.57
C ILE A 46 -7.50 4.81 11.30
N HIS A 47 -6.46 4.42 10.56
CA HIS A 47 -5.28 5.25 10.31
C HIS A 47 -5.06 5.64 8.84
N ASN A 48 -5.76 5.01 7.90
CA ASN A 48 -5.54 5.24 6.46
C ASN A 48 -6.80 4.99 5.63
N MET A 49 -6.74 5.42 4.36
CA MET A 49 -7.73 5.15 3.33
C MET A 49 -7.21 4.10 2.33
N ARG A 50 -6.40 3.15 2.81
CA ARG A 50 -5.65 2.25 1.94
C ARG A 50 -6.55 1.37 1.10
N GLY A 51 -6.46 1.55 -0.22
CA GLY A 51 -6.87 0.56 -1.21
C GLY A 51 -5.69 -0.34 -1.53
N GLN A 52 -5.80 -1.63 -1.26
CA GLN A 52 -4.80 -2.59 -1.75
C GLN A 52 -5.40 -3.31 -2.95
N LYS A 53 -4.64 -3.41 -4.06
CA LYS A 53 -4.99 -4.24 -5.23
C LYS A 53 -4.87 -5.76 -4.92
N ASN A 54 -5.15 -6.17 -3.69
CA ASN A 54 -5.36 -7.55 -3.31
C ASN A 54 -6.88 -7.83 -3.31
N ARG A 55 -7.26 -9.07 -3.59
CA ARG A 55 -8.66 -9.48 -3.86
C ARG A 55 -9.67 -8.96 -2.83
N PHE A 56 -9.29 -8.88 -1.56
CA PHE A 56 -10.21 -8.60 -0.45
C PHE A 56 -10.40 -7.13 -0.07
N ALA A 57 -9.37 -6.29 -0.20
CA ALA A 57 -9.47 -4.88 0.18
C ALA A 57 -9.91 -4.01 -1.00
N SER A 58 -9.40 -4.31 -2.20
CA SER A 58 -9.61 -3.58 -3.45
C SER A 58 -9.85 -2.07 -3.22
N TYR A 59 -10.90 -1.50 -3.82
CA TYR A 59 -11.34 -0.13 -3.53
C TYR A 59 -12.64 -0.09 -2.71
N SER A 60 -13.20 -1.25 -2.35
CA SER A 60 -14.35 -1.36 -1.44
C SER A 60 -14.03 -0.83 -0.04
N LYS A 61 -12.79 -1.02 0.43
CA LYS A 61 -12.31 -0.54 1.73
C LYS A 61 -12.25 1.01 1.82
N PRO A 62 -11.56 1.73 0.91
CA PRO A 62 -11.59 3.19 0.91
C PRO A 62 -12.99 3.75 0.68
N LEU A 63 -13.81 3.11 -0.17
CA LEU A 63 -15.17 3.53 -0.43
C LEU A 63 -16.06 3.44 0.82
N GLY A 64 -16.06 2.29 1.51
CA GLY A 64 -16.81 2.12 2.75
C GLY A 64 -16.35 3.04 3.88
N ARG A 65 -15.03 3.26 4.01
CA ARG A 65 -14.48 4.22 4.99
C ARG A 65 -14.87 5.66 4.68
N ALA A 66 -14.93 6.04 3.40
CA ALA A 66 -15.37 7.37 3.00
C ALA A 66 -16.83 7.63 3.38
N CYS A 67 -17.67 6.58 3.37
CA CYS A 67 -19.06 6.68 3.85
C CYS A 67 -19.17 6.74 5.37
N ILE A 68 -18.46 5.87 6.09
CA ILE A 68 -18.55 5.80 7.57
C ILE A 68 -17.90 7.03 8.22
N PHE A 69 -16.74 7.46 7.72
CA PHE A 69 -15.93 8.53 8.30
C PHE A 69 -16.00 9.81 7.46
N LEU A 70 -17.15 10.11 6.86
CA LEU A 70 -17.31 11.27 5.97
C LEU A 70 -16.99 12.60 6.68
N ASP A 71 -17.37 12.78 7.95
CA ASP A 71 -17.01 13.95 8.76
C ASP A 71 -15.49 14.12 8.91
N ALA A 72 -14.78 13.02 9.14
CA ALA A 72 -13.32 13.02 9.24
C ALA A 72 -12.67 13.30 7.88
N LEU A 73 -13.24 12.78 6.80
CA LEU A 73 -12.77 13.01 5.44
C LEU A 73 -12.95 14.49 5.02
N ILE A 74 -14.11 15.08 5.28
CA ILE A 74 -14.38 16.52 5.04
C ILE A 74 -13.43 17.38 5.88
N SER A 75 -13.28 17.07 7.17
CA SER A 75 -12.40 17.81 8.07
C SER A 75 -10.94 17.76 7.62
N THR A 76 -10.50 16.60 7.13
CA THR A 76 -9.16 16.42 6.56
C THR A 76 -8.98 17.22 5.28
N ALA A 77 -9.95 17.19 4.38
CA ALA A 77 -9.92 17.97 3.14
C ALA A 77 -9.88 19.49 3.43
N CYS A 78 -10.70 19.99 4.37
CA CYS A 78 -10.65 21.38 4.82
C CYS A 78 -9.27 21.74 5.39
N TRP A 79 -8.69 20.87 6.20
CA TRP A 79 -7.36 21.06 6.76
C TRP A 79 -6.29 21.13 5.66
N ILE A 80 -6.36 20.24 4.66
CA ILE A 80 -5.43 20.24 3.51
C ILE A 80 -5.58 21.54 2.71
N CYS A 81 -6.81 22.01 2.43
CA CYS A 81 -7.04 23.28 1.71
C CYS A 81 -6.37 24.47 2.39
N VAL A 82 -6.48 24.55 3.73
CA VAL A 82 -5.90 25.65 4.51
C VAL A 82 -4.38 25.54 4.60
N GLN A 83 -3.84 24.35 4.90
CA GLN A 83 -2.41 24.16 5.16
C GLN A 83 -1.57 24.09 3.89
N ARG A 84 -2.16 23.69 2.77
CA ARG A 84 -1.51 23.52 1.46
C ARG A 84 -2.07 24.51 0.44
N ARG A 85 -2.44 25.71 0.89
CA ARG A 85 -3.04 26.75 0.04
C ARG A 85 -2.08 27.11 -1.11
N GLY A 86 -2.57 26.99 -2.35
CA GLY A 86 -1.80 27.24 -3.57
C GLY A 86 -0.99 26.05 -4.08
N GLU A 87 -0.85 24.96 -3.31
CA GLU A 87 -0.26 23.71 -3.78
C GLU A 87 -1.28 22.85 -4.54
N GLU A 88 -0.81 21.83 -5.27
CA GLU A 88 -1.66 20.89 -6.01
C GLU A 88 -2.60 20.12 -5.08
N GLN A 89 -2.09 19.66 -3.93
CA GLN A 89 -2.85 18.90 -2.93
C GLN A 89 -3.97 19.75 -2.31
N GLY A 90 -3.75 21.06 -2.15
CA GLY A 90 -4.76 21.99 -1.67
C GLY A 90 -5.88 22.20 -2.69
N ARG A 91 -5.53 22.28 -3.98
CA ARG A 91 -6.53 22.37 -5.08
C ARG A 91 -7.37 21.11 -5.17
N ASP A 92 -6.75 19.93 -5.13
CA ASP A 92 -7.44 18.65 -5.18
C ASP A 92 -8.43 18.45 -4.01
N ALA A 93 -8.01 18.82 -2.79
CA ALA A 93 -8.90 18.78 -1.63
C ALA A 93 -10.08 19.76 -1.79
N GLY A 94 -9.83 20.93 -2.38
CA GLY A 94 -10.86 21.92 -2.68
C GLY A 94 -11.85 21.45 -3.74
N ASP A 95 -11.37 20.74 -4.77
CA ASP A 95 -12.19 20.14 -5.82
C ASP A 95 -13.11 19.05 -5.24
N PHE A 96 -12.60 18.21 -4.34
CA PHE A 96 -13.41 17.23 -3.61
C PHE A 96 -14.52 17.89 -2.79
N LEU A 97 -14.20 18.95 -2.02
CA LEU A 97 -15.18 19.67 -1.20
C LEU A 97 -16.25 20.36 -2.07
N THR A 98 -15.86 20.85 -3.24
CA THR A 98 -16.78 21.48 -4.21
C THR A 98 -17.69 20.44 -4.88
N PHE A 99 -17.14 19.25 -5.15
CA PHE A 99 -17.84 18.12 -5.76
C PHE A 99 -18.90 17.50 -4.85
N LEU A 100 -18.67 17.53 -3.53
CA LEU A 100 -19.53 16.86 -2.56
C LEU A 100 -20.93 17.52 -2.46
N ASN A 101 -21.97 16.69 -2.55
CA ASN A 101 -23.36 17.03 -2.27
C ASN A 101 -24.12 15.78 -1.80
N GLU A 102 -25.38 15.93 -1.38
CA GLU A 102 -26.24 14.86 -0.86
C GLU A 102 -26.36 13.71 -1.84
N GLU A 103 -26.61 14.01 -3.12
CA GLU A 103 -26.79 13.03 -4.18
C GLU A 103 -25.49 12.22 -4.41
N LYS A 104 -24.32 12.87 -4.38
CA LYS A 104 -23.02 12.19 -4.52
C LYS A 104 -22.71 11.33 -3.29
N ALA A 105 -23.06 11.80 -2.09
CA ALA A 105 -22.87 11.05 -0.86
C ALA A 105 -23.75 9.79 -0.82
N ILE A 106 -25.02 9.90 -1.23
CA ILE A 106 -25.94 8.75 -1.38
C ILE A 106 -25.41 7.76 -2.42
N LEU A 107 -25.00 8.24 -3.59
CA LEU A 107 -24.43 7.37 -4.62
C LEU A 107 -23.16 6.64 -4.15
N MET A 108 -22.28 7.32 -3.42
CA MET A 108 -21.09 6.72 -2.83
C MET A 108 -21.46 5.58 -1.87
N ALA A 109 -22.49 5.78 -1.05
CA ALA A 109 -22.98 4.77 -0.12
C ALA A 109 -23.61 3.57 -0.84
N MET A 110 -24.46 3.80 -1.84
CA MET A 110 -25.05 2.72 -2.63
C MET A 110 -24.01 1.92 -3.40
N MET A 111 -22.96 2.59 -3.92
CA MET A 111 -21.82 1.91 -4.54
C MET A 111 -21.02 1.09 -3.52
N SER A 112 -20.95 1.53 -2.26
CA SER A 112 -20.31 0.77 -1.16
C SER A 112 -21.07 -0.50 -0.84
N ASP A 113 -22.41 -0.45 -0.82
CA ASP A 113 -23.27 -1.62 -0.60
C ASP A 113 -23.11 -2.65 -1.71
N ALA A 114 -23.08 -2.17 -2.96
CA ALA A 114 -22.85 -3.02 -4.12
C ALA A 114 -21.44 -3.65 -4.08
N ALA A 115 -20.41 -2.87 -3.72
CA ALA A 115 -19.05 -3.37 -3.52
C ALA A 115 -18.98 -4.44 -2.42
N SER A 116 -19.71 -4.24 -1.32
CA SER A 116 -19.75 -5.18 -0.20
C SER A 116 -20.33 -6.53 -0.62
N ALA A 117 -21.40 -6.54 -1.42
CA ALA A 117 -21.97 -7.77 -1.97
C ALA A 117 -20.96 -8.51 -2.87
N CYS A 118 -20.26 -7.81 -3.76
CA CYS A 118 -19.22 -8.39 -4.62
C CYS A 118 -18.02 -8.94 -3.82
N VAL A 119 -17.63 -8.27 -2.73
CA VAL A 119 -16.58 -8.77 -1.82
C VAL A 119 -17.06 -10.03 -1.10
N GLY A 120 -18.35 -10.15 -0.79
CA GLY A 120 -18.94 -11.39 -0.26
C GLY A 120 -18.67 -12.59 -1.17
N LEU A 121 -19.01 -12.48 -2.45
CA LEU A 121 -18.68 -13.51 -3.46
C LEU A 121 -17.16 -13.74 -3.54
N THR A 122 -16.37 -12.67 -3.58
CA THR A 122 -14.90 -12.80 -3.65
C THR A 122 -14.34 -13.58 -2.45
N ARG A 123 -14.96 -13.46 -1.28
CA ARG A 123 -14.59 -14.19 -0.07
C ARG A 123 -15.00 -15.65 -0.11
N SER A 124 -16.20 -15.97 -0.59
CA SER A 124 -16.63 -17.38 -0.70
C SER A 124 -15.73 -18.15 -1.69
N LEU A 125 -15.31 -17.50 -2.78
CA LEU A 125 -14.42 -18.08 -3.79
C LEU A 125 -12.94 -18.23 -3.34
N ASP A 126 -12.51 -17.60 -2.26
CA ASP A 126 -11.10 -17.61 -1.80
C ASP A 126 -10.89 -18.51 -0.55
N THR A 127 -11.83 -19.44 -0.29
CA THR A 127 -11.71 -20.46 0.76
C THR A 127 -10.86 -21.65 0.28
N GLU A 128 -10.06 -22.24 1.17
CA GLU A 128 -9.13 -23.34 0.83
C GLU A 128 -9.84 -24.61 0.32
N ASP A 129 -11.10 -24.81 0.70
CA ASP A 129 -11.95 -25.94 0.31
C ASP A 129 -13.05 -25.54 -0.70
N TYR A 130 -12.79 -24.52 -1.52
CA TYR A 130 -13.79 -24.01 -2.46
C TYR A 130 -14.21 -25.08 -3.49
N ASP A 131 -15.45 -25.56 -3.38
CA ASP A 131 -16.04 -26.48 -4.35
C ASP A 131 -16.59 -25.71 -5.56
N ALA A 132 -16.02 -25.94 -6.75
CA ALA A 132 -16.49 -25.33 -7.99
C ALA A 132 -17.98 -25.59 -8.27
N ALA A 133 -18.58 -26.63 -7.67
CA ALA A 133 -19.99 -26.91 -7.79
C ALA A 133 -20.89 -25.90 -7.05
N THR A 134 -20.37 -25.17 -6.05
CA THR A 134 -21.09 -24.10 -5.35
C THR A 134 -21.03 -22.75 -6.07
N LEU A 135 -20.21 -22.62 -7.13
CA LEU A 135 -20.06 -21.38 -7.91
C LEU A 135 -21.39 -20.82 -8.40
N ASN A 136 -22.23 -21.68 -8.97
CA ASN A 136 -23.53 -21.26 -9.49
C ASN A 136 -24.45 -20.77 -8.36
N TRP A 137 -24.35 -21.38 -7.18
CA TRP A 137 -25.12 -20.96 -6.01
C TRP A 137 -24.64 -19.62 -5.47
N GLU A 138 -23.32 -19.44 -5.32
CA GLU A 138 -22.70 -18.19 -4.86
C GLU A 138 -22.98 -17.02 -5.82
N ILE A 139 -22.89 -17.26 -7.14
CA ILE A 139 -23.29 -16.27 -8.15
C ILE A 139 -24.78 -15.95 -8.05
N SER A 140 -25.64 -16.97 -7.89
CA SER A 140 -27.08 -16.77 -7.74
C SER A 140 -27.40 -15.96 -6.48
N SER A 141 -26.71 -16.23 -5.37
CA SER A 141 -26.83 -15.49 -4.10
C SER A 141 -26.42 -14.02 -4.25
N LEU A 142 -25.32 -13.74 -4.97
CA LEU A 142 -24.93 -12.36 -5.31
C LEU A 142 -26.00 -11.67 -6.16
N VAL A 143 -26.51 -12.33 -7.21
CA VAL A 143 -27.53 -11.77 -8.10
C VAL A 143 -28.82 -11.46 -7.32
N GLN A 144 -29.26 -12.38 -6.47
CA GLN A 144 -30.43 -12.18 -5.60
C GLN A 144 -30.21 -11.02 -4.63
N THR A 145 -29.02 -10.91 -4.03
CA THR A 145 -28.67 -9.80 -3.13
C THR A 145 -28.71 -8.46 -3.84
N LEU A 146 -28.14 -8.36 -5.05
CA LEU A 146 -28.18 -7.14 -5.86
C LEU A 146 -29.60 -6.81 -6.34
N HIS A 147 -30.41 -7.83 -6.65
CA HIS A 147 -31.82 -7.67 -6.99
C HIS A 147 -32.60 -7.07 -5.81
N PHE A 148 -32.50 -7.67 -4.64
CA PHE A 148 -33.14 -7.19 -3.42
C PHE A 148 -32.72 -5.76 -3.09
N LEU A 149 -31.42 -5.46 -3.12
CA LEU A 149 -30.92 -4.12 -2.78
C LEU A 149 -31.40 -3.06 -3.77
N PHE A 150 -31.21 -3.30 -5.07
CA PHE A 150 -31.41 -2.25 -6.06
C PHE A 150 -32.77 -2.33 -6.73
N ILE A 151 -33.21 -3.50 -7.22
CA ILE A 151 -34.48 -3.64 -7.96
C ILE A 151 -35.70 -3.45 -7.04
N GLU A 152 -35.67 -4.06 -5.86
CA GLU A 152 -36.74 -3.88 -4.87
C GLU A 152 -36.59 -2.57 -4.08
N GLY A 153 -35.46 -1.88 -4.23
CA GLY A 153 -35.20 -0.58 -3.59
C GLY A 153 -34.80 -0.69 -2.11
N SER A 154 -34.59 -1.90 -1.59
CA SER A 154 -34.28 -2.17 -0.18
C SER A 154 -32.93 -1.62 0.28
N VAL A 155 -32.08 -1.12 -0.63
CA VAL A 155 -30.78 -0.51 -0.31
C VAL A 155 -30.90 0.66 0.69
N VAL A 156 -32.01 1.39 0.70
CA VAL A 156 -32.21 2.52 1.63
C VAL A 156 -32.35 2.10 3.09
N GLU A 157 -32.70 0.84 3.33
CA GLU A 157 -32.95 0.30 4.67
C GLU A 157 -31.76 -0.47 5.24
N HIS A 158 -30.71 -0.69 4.44
CA HIS A 158 -29.57 -1.55 4.74
C HIS A 158 -28.23 -0.85 4.49
N GLY A 159 -27.17 -1.40 5.10
CA GLY A 159 -25.78 -1.13 4.75
C GLY A 159 -25.30 0.30 4.92
N TYR A 160 -24.36 0.71 4.07
CA TYR A 160 -23.76 2.04 4.04
C TYR A 160 -24.80 3.09 3.64
N THR A 161 -25.74 2.77 2.75
CA THR A 161 -26.78 3.71 2.31
C THR A 161 -27.67 4.12 3.47
N LYS A 162 -28.16 3.17 4.28
CA LYS A 162 -28.90 3.49 5.51
C LYS A 162 -28.10 4.42 6.43
N GLN A 163 -26.83 4.12 6.66
CA GLN A 163 -25.97 4.96 7.52
C GLN A 163 -25.79 6.36 6.95
N MET A 164 -25.59 6.48 5.64
CA MET A 164 -25.47 7.77 4.96
C MET A 164 -26.76 8.58 5.05
N LEU A 165 -27.93 7.94 4.93
CA LEU A 165 -29.22 8.62 5.11
C LEU A 165 -29.42 9.11 6.54
N LEU A 166 -28.98 8.34 7.55
CA LEU A 166 -28.98 8.79 8.94
C LEU A 166 -28.02 9.97 9.15
N TYR A 167 -26.83 9.90 8.55
CA TYR A 167 -25.83 10.96 8.58
C TYR A 167 -26.38 12.27 7.98
N LEU A 168 -26.99 12.21 6.79
CA LEU A 168 -27.54 13.37 6.08
C LEU A 168 -28.77 14.01 6.74
N ARG A 169 -29.37 13.39 7.78
CA ARG A 169 -30.43 14.03 8.57
C ARG A 169 -29.91 15.23 9.37
N ARG A 170 -28.62 15.24 9.71
CA ARG A 170 -27.97 16.31 10.46
C ARG A 170 -27.27 17.25 9.49
N GLN A 171 -27.48 18.54 9.65
CA GLN A 171 -26.77 19.55 8.87
C GLN A 171 -25.30 19.62 9.32
N ARG A 172 -24.40 19.68 8.36
CA ARG A 172 -22.95 19.85 8.54
C ARG A 172 -22.48 21.02 7.68
N ALA A 173 -21.75 21.95 8.27
CA ALA A 173 -21.19 23.09 7.54
C ALA A 173 -19.69 22.90 7.34
N TYR A 174 -19.19 23.24 6.16
CA TYR A 174 -17.77 23.23 5.82
C TYR A 174 -17.47 24.32 4.79
N MET A 175 -16.18 24.61 4.55
CA MET A 175 -15.75 25.56 3.53
C MET A 175 -15.40 24.80 2.26
N ASP A 176 -15.88 25.25 1.10
CA ASP A 176 -15.51 24.66 -0.19
C ASP A 176 -14.13 25.13 -0.67
N GLY A 177 -13.67 24.62 -1.82
CA GLY A 177 -12.38 24.97 -2.41
C GLY A 177 -12.23 26.45 -2.82
N HIS A 178 -13.32 27.22 -2.77
CA HIS A 178 -13.37 28.64 -3.09
C HIS A 178 -13.61 29.52 -1.86
N ASP A 179 -13.35 29.00 -0.65
CA ASP A 179 -13.60 29.67 0.62
C ASP A 179 -15.08 30.08 0.81
N ARG A 180 -16.04 29.35 0.21
CA ARG A 180 -17.48 29.60 0.39
C ARG A 180 -18.07 28.61 1.41
N PRO A 181 -18.92 29.07 2.32
CA PRO A 181 -19.60 28.17 3.25
C PRO A 181 -20.60 27.29 2.48
N ARG A 182 -20.48 25.98 2.67
CA ARG A 182 -21.41 24.96 2.18
C ARG A 182 -22.01 24.18 3.34
N CYS A 183 -23.21 23.67 3.11
CA CYS A 183 -23.87 22.74 4.00
C CYS A 183 -24.08 21.40 3.30
N LEU A 184 -23.97 20.32 4.06
CA LEU A 184 -24.34 18.98 3.65
C LEU A 184 -25.36 18.43 4.64
N GLY A 185 -26.47 17.92 4.12
CA GLY A 185 -27.53 17.35 4.93
C GLY A 185 -28.37 18.39 5.69
N GLY A 186 -29.38 17.90 6.41
CA GLY A 186 -30.37 18.69 7.14
C GLY A 186 -31.81 18.28 6.80
N PRO A 187 -32.81 18.76 7.56
CA PRO A 187 -34.21 18.41 7.33
C PRO A 187 -34.66 18.78 5.91
N GLY A 188 -35.19 17.82 5.16
CA GLY A 188 -35.73 18.05 3.80
C GLY A 188 -34.69 18.17 2.68
N THR A 189 -33.39 17.99 2.97
CA THR A 189 -32.33 18.04 1.93
C THR A 189 -32.35 16.82 1.01
N VAL A 190 -32.69 15.66 1.54
CA VAL A 190 -32.85 14.42 0.76
C VAL A 190 -34.32 14.26 0.37
N SER A 191 -34.62 14.44 -0.92
CA SER A 191 -35.96 14.22 -1.47
C SER A 191 -36.15 12.78 -1.94
N ALA A 192 -37.41 12.31 -1.93
CA ALA A 192 -37.75 10.97 -2.46
C ALA A 192 -37.36 10.83 -3.95
N ASP A 193 -37.54 11.89 -4.73
CA ASP A 193 -37.15 11.96 -6.14
C ASP A 193 -35.63 11.87 -6.34
N MET A 194 -34.82 12.48 -5.45
CA MET A 194 -33.36 12.32 -5.48
C MET A 194 -32.94 10.87 -5.19
N LEU A 195 -33.58 10.23 -4.20
CA LEU A 195 -33.33 8.83 -3.88
C LEU A 195 -33.68 7.92 -5.05
N GLN A 196 -34.84 8.15 -5.67
CA GLN A 196 -35.27 7.39 -6.85
C GLN A 196 -34.26 7.52 -7.98
N ARG A 197 -33.80 8.74 -8.32
CA ARG A 197 -32.74 8.94 -9.33
C ARG A 197 -31.44 8.20 -9.01
N CYS A 198 -31.08 8.06 -7.73
CA CYS A 198 -29.88 7.32 -7.33
C CYS A 198 -30.08 5.82 -7.48
N ILE A 199 -31.25 5.32 -7.09
CA ILE A 199 -31.67 3.92 -7.24
C ILE A 199 -31.77 3.55 -8.73
N ASP A 200 -32.40 4.38 -9.57
CA ASP A 200 -32.55 4.16 -11.02
C ASP A 200 -31.18 3.98 -11.72
N ARG A 201 -30.14 4.68 -11.25
CA ARG A 201 -28.78 4.52 -11.78
C ARG A 201 -28.19 3.13 -11.47
N LEU A 202 -28.69 2.46 -10.43
CA LEU A 202 -28.25 1.16 -9.94
C LEU A 202 -29.28 0.02 -10.15
N GLN A 203 -30.51 0.30 -10.58
CA GLN A 203 -31.56 -0.66 -10.96
C GLN A 203 -31.46 -1.11 -12.43
N ILE A 204 -31.11 -2.38 -12.72
CA ILE A 204 -31.06 -2.87 -14.12
C ILE A 204 -32.32 -3.69 -14.31
N PHE A 205 -33.17 -3.22 -15.21
CA PHE A 205 -33.99 -4.12 -16.02
C PHE A 205 -33.37 -4.07 -17.41
N VAL A 206 -32.65 -5.13 -17.78
CA VAL A 206 -32.22 -5.31 -19.17
C VAL A 206 -32.87 -6.58 -19.67
N ASP A 207 -33.56 -6.43 -20.79
CA ASP A 207 -34.06 -7.55 -21.56
C ASP A 207 -32.86 -8.39 -22.03
N GLU A 208 -32.84 -9.66 -21.64
CA GLU A 208 -31.68 -10.54 -21.86
C GLU A 208 -31.42 -10.73 -23.36
N ASP A 209 -32.48 -10.86 -24.14
CA ASP A 209 -32.41 -11.06 -25.58
C ASP A 209 -31.87 -9.82 -26.29
N SER A 210 -32.37 -8.64 -25.92
CA SER A 210 -31.86 -7.35 -26.41
C SER A 210 -30.40 -7.15 -26.03
N LEU A 211 -30.01 -7.43 -24.79
CA LEU A 211 -28.62 -7.33 -24.35
C LEU A 211 -27.70 -8.25 -25.15
N ARG A 212 -28.13 -9.51 -25.36
CA ARG A 212 -27.37 -10.50 -26.12
C ARG A 212 -27.17 -10.04 -27.57
N ALA A 213 -28.22 -9.55 -28.21
CA ALA A 213 -28.17 -9.05 -29.57
C ALA A 213 -27.24 -7.83 -29.70
N GLU A 214 -27.41 -6.82 -28.83
CA GLU A 214 -26.56 -5.63 -28.81
C GLU A 214 -25.09 -5.97 -28.50
N PHE A 215 -24.84 -6.90 -27.58
CA PHE A 215 -23.49 -7.33 -27.24
C PHE A 215 -22.78 -7.99 -28.43
N VAL A 216 -23.44 -8.92 -29.12
CA VAL A 216 -22.85 -9.63 -30.28
C VAL A 216 -22.53 -8.67 -31.41
N ASP A 217 -23.41 -7.70 -31.67
CA ASP A 217 -23.24 -6.69 -32.72
C ASP A 217 -22.10 -5.69 -32.41
N VAL A 218 -22.03 -5.19 -31.18
CA VAL A 218 -21.07 -4.14 -30.79
C VAL A 218 -19.69 -4.71 -30.40
N ARG A 219 -19.62 -5.98 -29.96
CA ARG A 219 -18.38 -6.63 -29.49
C ARG A 219 -17.20 -6.53 -30.48
N PRO A 220 -17.34 -6.81 -31.79
CA PRO A 220 -16.23 -6.70 -32.73
C PRO A 220 -15.64 -5.28 -32.79
N MET A 221 -16.50 -4.27 -32.68
CA MET A 221 -16.08 -2.86 -32.67
C MET A 221 -15.35 -2.50 -31.38
N ALA A 222 -15.86 -2.95 -30.23
CA ALA A 222 -15.20 -2.75 -28.94
C ALA A 222 -13.85 -3.46 -28.87
N MET A 223 -13.75 -4.69 -29.39
CA MET A 223 -12.49 -5.41 -29.50
C MET A 223 -11.47 -4.69 -30.40
N TYR A 224 -11.92 -4.06 -31.48
CA TYR A 224 -11.06 -3.24 -32.32
C TYR A 224 -10.51 -2.01 -31.58
N GLU A 225 -11.35 -1.29 -30.80
CA GLU A 225 -10.87 -0.17 -29.98
C GLU A 225 -9.90 -0.62 -28.87
N HIS A 226 -10.15 -1.79 -28.27
CA HIS A 226 -9.23 -2.36 -27.27
C HIS A 226 -7.85 -2.66 -27.88
N ARG A 227 -7.80 -3.17 -29.12
CA ARG A 227 -6.53 -3.43 -29.84
C ARG A 227 -5.70 -2.16 -30.11
N LYS A 228 -6.30 -0.97 -30.03
CA LYS A 228 -5.58 0.31 -30.14
C LYS A 228 -4.92 0.76 -28.82
N GLY A 229 -5.03 -0.03 -27.75
CA GLY A 229 -4.41 0.26 -26.45
C GLY A 229 -5.36 0.88 -25.41
N CYS A 230 -6.65 0.98 -25.68
CA CYS A 230 -7.64 1.40 -24.67
C CYS A 230 -7.87 0.30 -23.62
N SER A 231 -8.18 0.66 -22.37
CA SER A 231 -8.63 -0.32 -21.37
C SER A 231 -9.91 -1.03 -21.84
N ASN A 232 -10.22 -2.22 -21.30
CA ASN A 232 -11.42 -2.96 -21.71
C ASN A 232 -12.69 -2.10 -21.55
N VAL A 233 -12.85 -1.47 -20.38
CA VAL A 233 -13.99 -0.60 -20.09
C VAL A 233 -14.02 0.59 -21.05
N ASP A 234 -12.89 1.27 -21.26
CA ASP A 234 -12.81 2.44 -22.14
C ASP A 234 -13.13 2.08 -23.59
N ALA A 235 -12.72 0.89 -24.05
CA ALA A 235 -13.01 0.42 -25.40
C ALA A 235 -14.51 0.26 -25.64
N TRP A 236 -15.25 -0.29 -24.67
CA TRP A 236 -16.71 -0.37 -24.72
C TRP A 236 -17.37 1.01 -24.66
N VAL A 237 -16.93 1.87 -23.72
CA VAL A 237 -17.48 3.23 -23.57
C VAL A 237 -17.27 4.06 -24.84
N GLN A 238 -16.06 4.08 -25.39
CA GLN A 238 -15.74 4.84 -26.61
C GLN A 238 -16.52 4.30 -27.82
N THR A 239 -16.71 2.99 -27.92
CA THR A 239 -17.46 2.38 -29.01
C THR A 239 -18.93 2.80 -28.97
N ILE A 240 -19.56 2.74 -27.79
CA ILE A 240 -20.95 3.17 -27.60
C ILE A 240 -21.09 4.66 -27.89
N LEU A 241 -20.22 5.51 -27.32
CA LEU A 241 -20.25 6.95 -27.58
C LEU A 241 -20.06 7.29 -29.07
N ARG A 242 -19.23 6.51 -29.79
CA ARG A 242 -19.05 6.68 -31.23
C ARG A 242 -20.31 6.31 -32.00
N LEU A 243 -20.99 5.23 -31.64
CA LEU A 243 -22.23 4.80 -32.29
C LEU A 243 -23.37 5.79 -32.04
N GLU A 244 -23.49 6.33 -30.82
CA GLU A 244 -24.52 7.33 -30.47
C GLU A 244 -24.33 8.68 -31.18
N ARG A 245 -23.09 9.03 -31.53
CA ARG A 245 -22.75 10.26 -32.27
C ARG A 245 -22.94 10.14 -33.78
N LYS A 246 -23.17 8.93 -34.32
CA LYS A 246 -23.41 8.73 -35.76
C LYS A 246 -24.84 9.08 -36.16
N GLN A 247 -25.07 9.09 -37.48
CA GLN A 247 -26.37 9.38 -38.08
C GLN A 247 -27.46 8.42 -37.58
N ALA A 248 -28.73 8.87 -37.58
CA ALA A 248 -29.85 8.14 -37.00
C ALA A 248 -30.01 6.71 -37.55
N THR A 249 -29.80 6.52 -38.85
CA THR A 249 -29.82 5.21 -39.51
C THR A 249 -28.81 4.21 -38.94
N VAL A 250 -27.64 4.68 -38.52
CA VAL A 250 -26.62 3.83 -37.90
C VAL A 250 -27.02 3.44 -36.49
N ARG A 251 -27.73 4.31 -35.77
CA ARG A 251 -28.24 4.04 -34.40
C ARG A 251 -29.41 3.07 -34.41
N GLU A 252 -30.24 3.10 -35.45
CA GLU A 252 -31.31 2.11 -35.66
C GLU A 252 -30.74 0.73 -35.99
N ASN A 253 -29.68 0.66 -36.81
CA ASN A 253 -29.05 -0.60 -37.19
C ASN A 253 -28.15 -1.21 -36.09
N HIS A 254 -27.61 -0.36 -35.20
CA HIS A 254 -26.75 -0.77 -34.08
C HIS A 254 -27.31 -0.22 -32.77
N PRO A 255 -28.38 -0.83 -32.22
CA PRO A 255 -28.93 -0.41 -30.94
C PRO A 255 -27.89 -0.62 -29.82
N THR A 256 -27.79 0.35 -28.91
CA THR A 256 -26.85 0.30 -27.77
C THR A 256 -27.53 0.65 -26.45
N ALA A 257 -28.86 0.74 -26.42
CA ALA A 257 -29.60 1.28 -25.29
C ALA A 257 -29.48 0.40 -24.04
N THR A 258 -29.50 -0.92 -24.24
CA THR A 258 -29.46 -1.96 -23.21
C THR A 258 -28.01 -2.18 -22.76
N LEU A 259 -27.11 -2.36 -23.73
CA LEU A 259 -25.68 -2.55 -23.54
C LEU A 259 -25.04 -1.35 -22.83
N ARG A 260 -25.45 -0.11 -23.14
CA ARG A 260 -24.97 1.09 -22.45
C ARG A 260 -25.27 1.06 -20.96
N GLN A 261 -26.46 0.62 -20.56
CA GLN A 261 -26.80 0.52 -19.14
C GLN A 261 -25.90 -0.49 -18.44
N VAL A 262 -25.67 -1.65 -19.06
CA VAL A 262 -24.76 -2.69 -18.54
C VAL A 262 -23.32 -2.20 -18.50
N VAL A 263 -22.82 -1.52 -19.54
CA VAL A 263 -21.44 -1.01 -19.59
C VAL A 263 -21.23 0.13 -18.59
N GLN A 264 -22.21 1.02 -18.37
CA GLN A 264 -22.14 2.05 -17.33
C GLN A 264 -22.00 1.44 -15.93
N ARG A 265 -22.64 0.29 -15.70
CA ARG A 265 -22.52 -0.46 -14.45
C ARG A 265 -21.23 -1.22 -14.37
N TYR A 266 -20.85 -1.95 -15.41
CA TYR A 266 -19.56 -2.61 -15.50
C TYR A 266 -18.44 -1.62 -15.23
N ALA A 267 -18.49 -0.40 -15.78
CA ALA A 267 -17.55 0.67 -15.44
C ALA A 267 -17.60 1.06 -13.95
N ALA A 268 -18.79 1.22 -13.37
CA ALA A 268 -18.97 1.52 -11.95
C ALA A 268 -18.48 0.39 -11.01
N PHE A 269 -18.57 -0.88 -11.44
CA PHE A 269 -18.18 -2.07 -10.68
C PHE A 269 -16.72 -2.50 -10.92
N SER A 270 -16.17 -2.26 -12.11
CA SER A 270 -14.83 -2.73 -12.53
C SER A 270 -13.68 -2.16 -11.72
N GLY A 271 -13.94 -1.09 -10.97
CA GLY A 271 -13.00 -0.48 -10.03
C GLY A 271 -13.26 -0.83 -8.57
N LEU A 272 -14.27 -1.66 -8.22
CA LEU A 272 -14.59 -2.00 -6.82
C LEU A 272 -13.81 -3.22 -6.34
N THR A 273 -13.54 -4.17 -7.24
CA THR A 273 -12.69 -5.34 -7.04
C THR A 273 -11.67 -5.43 -8.17
N THR A 274 -10.39 -5.19 -7.87
CA THR A 274 -9.32 -5.33 -8.88
C THR A 274 -8.22 -6.21 -8.30
N SER A 275 -8.18 -7.48 -8.69
CA SER A 275 -6.98 -8.29 -8.52
C SER A 275 -6.09 -8.09 -9.76
N GLY A 276 -4.86 -7.62 -9.56
CA GLY A 276 -3.88 -7.58 -10.68
C GLY A 276 -3.58 -8.98 -11.24
N VAL A 277 -3.96 -10.02 -10.51
CA VAL A 277 -3.79 -11.44 -10.83
C VAL A 277 -4.77 -11.89 -11.94
N GLU A 278 -6.05 -11.49 -11.88
CA GLU A 278 -7.04 -11.86 -12.91
C GLU A 278 -6.77 -11.19 -14.27
N GLN A 279 -6.21 -9.98 -14.25
CA GLN A 279 -5.73 -9.31 -15.47
C GLN A 279 -4.58 -10.10 -16.11
N GLY A 280 -3.68 -10.64 -15.27
CA GLY A 280 -2.59 -11.51 -15.70
C GLY A 280 -3.09 -12.81 -16.32
N PHE A 281 -4.00 -13.53 -15.64
CA PHE A 281 -4.59 -14.76 -16.18
C PHE A 281 -5.38 -14.54 -17.47
N SER A 282 -6.14 -13.43 -17.56
CA SER A 282 -6.86 -13.07 -18.78
C SER A 282 -5.93 -12.74 -19.95
N GLN A 283 -4.72 -12.23 -19.69
CA GLN A 283 -3.70 -12.00 -20.73
C GLN A 283 -3.03 -13.31 -21.14
N ILE A 284 -2.65 -14.15 -20.19
CA ILE A 284 -2.08 -15.49 -20.46
C ILE A 284 -3.05 -16.31 -21.31
N GLN A 285 -4.35 -16.33 -20.96
CA GLN A 285 -5.38 -17.05 -21.71
C GLN A 285 -5.55 -16.55 -23.16
N ARG A 286 -5.20 -15.29 -23.45
CA ARG A 286 -5.22 -14.74 -24.82
C ARG A 286 -3.99 -15.11 -25.63
N HIS A 287 -2.85 -15.35 -24.99
CA HIS A 287 -1.56 -15.62 -25.63
C HIS A 287 -1.19 -17.11 -25.68
N CYS A 288 -1.68 -17.90 -24.73
CA CYS A 288 -1.63 -19.35 -24.70
C CYS A 288 -2.97 -19.91 -25.19
N THR A 289 -3.20 -19.83 -26.51
CA THR A 289 -4.39 -20.41 -27.12
C THR A 289 -4.35 -21.94 -27.05
N PRO A 290 -5.50 -22.64 -27.18
CA PRO A 290 -5.53 -24.10 -27.16
C PRO A 290 -4.64 -24.76 -28.23
N GLU A 291 -4.29 -24.06 -29.32
CA GLU A 291 -3.35 -24.57 -30.32
C GLU A 291 -1.89 -24.59 -29.83
N ARG A 292 -1.58 -23.88 -28.74
CA ARG A 292 -0.25 -23.83 -28.08
C ARG A 292 -0.13 -24.81 -26.90
N ASN A 293 -1.12 -25.68 -26.66
CA ASN A 293 -1.17 -26.71 -25.59
C ASN A 293 -0.09 -27.82 -25.65
N HIS A 294 0.96 -27.65 -26.44
CA HIS A 294 2.07 -28.60 -26.56
C HIS A 294 3.37 -28.06 -25.95
N MET A 295 3.32 -26.93 -25.27
CA MET A 295 4.47 -26.40 -24.54
C MET A 295 4.82 -27.30 -23.35
N LEU A 296 6.11 -27.50 -23.13
CA LEU A 296 6.59 -28.05 -21.86
C LEU A 296 6.30 -27.05 -20.75
N LEU A 297 5.96 -27.54 -19.56
CA LEU A 297 5.59 -26.72 -18.40
C LEU A 297 6.62 -25.61 -18.09
N GLU A 298 7.91 -25.89 -18.28
CA GLU A 298 9.00 -24.93 -18.10
C GLU A 298 8.91 -23.77 -19.10
N THR A 299 8.62 -24.08 -20.37
CA THR A 299 8.45 -23.07 -21.42
C THR A 299 7.16 -22.28 -21.23
N GLU A 300 6.10 -22.91 -20.74
CA GLU A 300 4.84 -22.25 -20.41
C GLU A 300 5.01 -21.25 -19.26
N LEU A 301 5.77 -21.62 -18.22
CA LEU A 301 6.13 -20.73 -17.11
C LEU A 301 6.98 -19.54 -17.58
N ASP A 302 8.00 -19.78 -18.40
CA ASP A 302 8.87 -18.72 -18.93
C ASP A 302 8.10 -17.75 -19.83
N GLU A 303 7.25 -18.25 -20.75
CA GLU A 303 6.37 -17.39 -21.54
C GLU A 303 5.38 -16.64 -20.64
N THR A 304 4.80 -17.28 -19.64
CA THR A 304 3.88 -16.64 -18.70
C THR A 304 4.55 -15.47 -17.96
N VAL A 305 5.78 -15.65 -17.49
CA VAL A 305 6.57 -14.60 -16.82
C VAL A 305 6.92 -13.46 -17.77
N LEU A 306 7.15 -13.75 -19.06
CA LEU A 306 7.43 -12.76 -20.11
C LEU A 306 6.19 -12.00 -20.59
N GLN A 307 5.02 -12.66 -20.61
CA GLN A 307 3.75 -12.16 -21.16
C GLN A 307 2.87 -11.46 -20.13
N LEU A 308 3.01 -11.81 -18.84
CA LEU A 308 2.44 -10.99 -17.77
C LEU A 308 2.99 -9.58 -17.89
N PRO A 309 2.17 -8.54 -17.68
CA PRO A 309 2.61 -7.17 -17.90
C PRO A 309 3.72 -6.85 -16.91
N GLN A 310 4.97 -6.96 -17.38
CA GLN A 310 6.06 -6.21 -16.83
C GLN A 310 5.72 -4.77 -17.17
N THR A 311 5.04 -4.10 -16.23
CA THR A 311 4.84 -2.65 -16.15
C THR A 311 5.42 -1.94 -17.37
N VAL A 312 4.59 -1.67 -18.38
CA VAL A 312 5.04 -0.99 -19.61
C VAL A 312 5.46 0.40 -19.19
N PHE A 313 6.76 0.59 -18.99
CA PHE A 313 7.33 1.88 -18.69
C PHE A 313 7.24 2.72 -19.95
N SER A 314 6.74 3.94 -19.82
CA SER A 314 6.94 4.95 -20.87
C SER A 314 8.44 5.07 -21.19
N ASP A 315 8.83 5.50 -22.39
CA ASP A 315 10.25 5.77 -22.72
C ASP A 315 10.92 6.64 -21.65
N HIS A 316 10.16 7.53 -21.02
CA HIS A 316 10.60 8.38 -19.93
C HIS A 316 10.86 7.61 -18.62
N GLU A 317 10.08 6.57 -18.31
CA GLU A 317 10.29 5.69 -17.16
C GLU A 317 11.33 4.60 -17.43
N ILE A 318 11.46 4.13 -18.67
CA ILE A 318 12.58 3.28 -19.11
C ILE A 318 13.86 4.06 -18.95
N THR A 319 13.89 5.30 -19.43
CA THR A 319 15.05 6.19 -19.26
C THR A 319 15.30 6.48 -17.78
N ARG A 320 14.26 6.70 -16.96
CA ARG A 320 14.41 6.90 -15.52
C ARG A 320 14.96 5.66 -14.81
N ARG A 321 14.51 4.46 -15.17
CA ARG A 321 15.03 3.20 -14.61
C ARG A 321 16.40 2.84 -15.13
N ALA A 322 16.68 3.11 -16.40
CA ALA A 322 18.00 3.00 -16.99
C ALA A 322 18.96 3.97 -16.31
N VAL A 323 18.50 5.18 -15.99
CA VAL A 323 19.18 6.12 -15.10
C VAL A 323 19.31 5.49 -13.71
N ASP A 324 18.28 4.98 -13.04
CA ASP A 324 18.42 4.37 -11.71
C ASP A 324 19.40 3.18 -11.67
N VAL A 325 19.44 2.37 -12.73
CA VAL A 325 20.42 1.28 -12.93
C VAL A 325 21.80 1.88 -13.19
N TRP A 326 21.92 2.88 -14.05
CA TRP A 326 23.16 3.61 -14.28
C TRP A 326 23.67 4.30 -13.01
N LEU A 327 22.80 4.90 -12.19
CA LEU A 327 23.10 5.51 -10.90
C LEU A 327 23.55 4.46 -9.89
N LYS A 328 22.94 3.27 -9.93
CA LYS A 328 23.28 2.12 -9.09
C LYS A 328 24.69 1.58 -9.39
N TYR A 329 25.18 1.69 -10.61
CA TYR A 329 26.49 1.16 -11.02
C TYR A 329 27.55 2.25 -11.30
N PHE A 330 27.17 3.49 -11.61
CA PHE A 330 28.04 4.55 -12.14
C PHE A 330 27.82 5.97 -11.55
N ASN A 331 26.93 6.14 -10.54
CA ASN A 331 26.60 7.42 -9.84
C ASN A 331 26.02 8.58 -10.70
N PRO A 332 25.26 9.54 -10.09
CA PRO A 332 24.64 10.66 -10.82
C PRO A 332 25.60 11.81 -11.14
N PRO A 333 25.41 12.53 -12.26
CA PRO A 333 25.95 13.87 -12.45
C PRO A 333 25.35 14.81 -11.39
N ARG A 334 26.19 15.55 -10.67
CA ARG A 334 25.77 16.39 -9.55
C ARG A 334 24.90 17.57 -10.00
N ALA A 335 23.70 17.68 -9.43
CA ALA A 335 22.97 18.95 -9.32
C ALA A 335 22.41 19.10 -7.88
N ARG A 336 22.77 20.20 -7.22
CA ARG A 336 22.17 20.69 -5.95
C ARG A 336 20.84 21.40 -6.32
N PRO A 337 19.75 21.40 -5.49
CA PRO A 337 19.76 22.07 -4.18
C PRO A 337 18.75 21.58 -3.08
N THR A 338 18.94 22.16 -1.89
CA THR A 338 17.98 22.50 -0.80
C THR A 338 17.38 21.43 0.14
N THR A 339 17.99 21.44 1.32
CA THR A 339 17.56 21.12 2.69
C THR A 339 16.12 21.53 3.08
N THR A 340 15.34 20.58 3.61
CA THR A 340 14.39 20.85 4.71
C THR A 340 14.27 19.60 5.62
N GLN A 341 14.89 19.67 6.80
CA GLN A 341 14.78 18.65 7.86
C GLN A 341 13.41 18.75 8.55
N ARG A 342 12.74 17.62 8.80
CA ARG A 342 11.55 17.52 9.67
C ARG A 342 11.99 17.53 11.14
N ILE A 343 11.26 18.27 11.97
CA ILE A 343 11.62 18.65 13.35
C ILE A 343 11.25 17.55 14.38
N ASP A 344 10.58 16.47 13.97
CA ASP A 344 9.96 15.52 14.92
C ASP A 344 10.63 14.13 14.96
N ALA A 345 11.88 14.00 14.51
CA ALA A 345 12.59 12.73 14.55
C ALA A 345 13.12 12.42 15.96
N GLY A 346 12.43 11.54 16.71
CA GLY A 346 13.05 10.85 17.85
C GLY A 346 12.28 10.78 19.17
N VAL A 347 10.99 11.13 19.22
CA VAL A 347 10.21 10.98 20.48
C VAL A 347 9.32 9.73 20.43
N PRO A 348 9.58 8.70 21.24
CA PRO A 348 8.66 7.58 21.39
C PRO A 348 7.43 8.03 22.19
N LYS A 349 6.22 7.82 21.67
CA LYS A 349 4.98 8.01 22.44
C LYS A 349 4.54 6.68 23.05
N MET A 350 4.40 6.66 24.38
CA MET A 350 3.83 5.55 25.14
C MET A 350 2.36 5.32 24.77
N LYS A 351 1.97 4.06 24.60
CA LYS A 351 0.56 3.64 24.50
C LYS A 351 -0.02 3.52 25.90
N GLY A 352 -1.08 4.27 26.17
CA GLY A 352 -1.94 4.06 27.34
C GLY A 352 -2.81 2.82 27.11
N VAL A 353 -2.62 1.81 27.94
CA VAL A 353 -3.60 0.76 28.19
C VAL A 353 -4.65 1.36 29.13
N LYS A 354 -5.94 1.21 28.81
CA LYS A 354 -6.99 0.89 29.78
C LYS A 354 -8.25 0.35 29.13
N GLU A 355 -8.76 -0.68 29.80
CA GLU A 355 -9.95 -1.48 29.58
C GLU A 355 -11.27 -0.71 29.73
N THR A 356 -12.33 -1.41 29.30
CA THR A 356 -13.76 -1.22 29.60
C THR A 356 -14.40 0.07 29.13
N ASP A 357 -14.96 0.05 27.92
CA ASP A 357 -16.38 0.40 27.81
C ASP A 357 -17.06 -0.30 26.62
N THR A 358 -18.16 -0.96 26.94
CA THR A 358 -19.11 -1.62 26.06
C THR A 358 -19.82 -0.61 25.15
N ARG A 359 -19.75 -0.79 23.81
CA ARG A 359 -20.89 -0.69 22.84
C ARG A 359 -20.56 -0.42 21.35
N VAL A 360 -19.29 -0.29 20.93
CA VAL A 360 -18.96 -0.09 19.49
C VAL A 360 -17.98 -1.14 19.00
N GLY A 361 -18.40 -1.96 18.03
CA GLY A 361 -17.62 -3.07 17.48
C GLY A 361 -16.55 -2.62 16.48
N ALA A 362 -15.56 -3.50 16.25
CA ALA A 362 -14.57 -3.32 15.19
C ALA A 362 -15.21 -3.24 13.79
N GLU A 363 -14.56 -2.54 12.83
CA GLU A 363 -15.05 -2.34 11.44
C GLU A 363 -15.50 -3.66 10.78
N THR A 364 -14.79 -4.75 11.07
CA THR A 364 -15.06 -6.10 10.57
C THR A 364 -16.31 -6.72 11.18
N ALA A 365 -16.50 -6.62 12.49
CA ALA A 365 -17.69 -7.11 13.19
C ALA A 365 -18.96 -6.42 12.67
N TRP A 366 -18.87 -5.12 12.38
CA TRP A 366 -19.97 -4.38 11.76
C TRP A 366 -20.33 -4.92 10.35
N LYS A 367 -19.33 -5.16 9.49
CA LYS A 367 -19.54 -5.72 8.14
C LYS A 367 -20.17 -7.13 8.17
N ALA A 368 -19.76 -7.98 9.11
CA ALA A 368 -20.35 -9.32 9.26
C ALA A 368 -21.79 -9.28 9.78
N ALA A 369 -22.06 -8.46 10.80
CA ALA A 369 -23.40 -8.30 11.33
C ALA A 369 -24.38 -7.80 10.25
N GLU A 370 -23.91 -6.89 9.39
CA GLU A 370 -24.73 -6.38 8.29
C GLU A 370 -24.92 -7.40 7.17
N SER A 371 -23.87 -8.16 6.82
CA SER A 371 -23.98 -9.25 5.82
C SER A 371 -24.96 -10.33 6.29
N LYS A 372 -24.95 -10.66 7.59
CA LYS A 372 -25.90 -11.61 8.19
C LYS A 372 -27.36 -11.12 8.15
N ARG A 373 -27.61 -9.84 8.46
CA ARG A 373 -28.95 -9.24 8.35
C ARG A 373 -29.47 -9.26 6.91
N LEU A 374 -28.57 -9.00 5.96
CA LEU A 374 -28.89 -9.05 4.54
C LEU A 374 -29.24 -10.47 4.11
N SER A 375 -28.45 -11.48 4.51
CA SER A 375 -28.75 -12.89 4.18
C SER A 375 -30.06 -13.40 4.79
N GLU A 376 -30.36 -13.03 6.05
CA GLU A 376 -31.60 -13.39 6.73
C GLU A 376 -32.83 -12.80 6.02
N SER A 377 -32.67 -11.63 5.39
CA SER A 377 -33.74 -10.95 4.65
C SER A 377 -33.98 -11.55 3.25
N VAL A 378 -32.98 -12.25 2.68
CA VAL A 378 -33.03 -12.85 1.33
C VAL A 378 -33.66 -14.25 1.31
N GLN A 379 -33.68 -14.99 2.43
CA GLN A 379 -34.03 -16.44 2.53
C GLN A 379 -35.50 -16.88 2.28
N GLN A 380 -36.34 -16.09 1.60
CA GLN A 380 -37.77 -16.44 1.40
C GLN A 380 -38.10 -17.31 0.16
N ARG A 381 -37.18 -18.13 -0.39
CA ARG A 381 -37.47 -19.04 -1.55
C ARG A 381 -36.80 -20.42 -1.43
N PRO A 382 -37.37 -21.50 -2.02
CA PRO A 382 -37.02 -22.87 -1.69
C PRO A 382 -35.69 -23.34 -2.32
N GLU A 383 -34.93 -24.12 -1.54
CA GLU A 383 -33.58 -24.62 -1.82
C GLU A 383 -33.57 -25.93 -2.63
N VAL A 384 -32.49 -26.14 -3.38
CA VAL A 384 -32.07 -27.45 -3.94
C VAL A 384 -30.96 -28.00 -3.04
N SER A 385 -30.99 -29.31 -2.77
CA SER A 385 -30.11 -30.00 -1.82
C SER A 385 -28.62 -29.96 -2.24
N ILE A 386 -27.79 -29.42 -1.35
CA ILE A 386 -26.32 -29.34 -1.45
C ILE A 386 -25.68 -30.74 -1.53
N GLU A 387 -26.32 -31.75 -0.92
CA GLU A 387 -25.79 -33.12 -0.84
C GLU A 387 -25.80 -33.85 -2.19
N GLU A 388 -26.78 -33.56 -3.06
CA GLU A 388 -26.88 -34.16 -4.38
C GLU A 388 -25.75 -33.66 -5.31
N VAL A 389 -25.43 -32.38 -5.21
CA VAL A 389 -24.42 -31.71 -6.05
C VAL A 389 -22.99 -32.13 -5.68
N GLN A 390 -22.71 -32.28 -4.38
CA GLN A 390 -21.40 -32.71 -3.88
C GLN A 390 -21.04 -34.16 -4.28
N SER A 391 -22.04 -35.04 -4.40
CA SER A 391 -21.84 -36.44 -4.77
C SER A 391 -21.36 -36.60 -6.23
N LEU A 392 -21.84 -35.73 -7.12
CA LEU A 392 -21.55 -35.78 -8.55
C LEU A 392 -20.15 -35.25 -8.87
N ALA A 393 -19.75 -34.13 -8.23
CA ALA A 393 -18.46 -33.48 -8.46
C ALA A 393 -17.26 -34.36 -8.03
N ARG A 394 -17.35 -35.03 -6.87
CA ARG A 394 -16.30 -35.92 -6.36
C ARG A 394 -16.07 -37.14 -7.26
N SER A 395 -17.09 -37.59 -7.99
CA SER A 395 -16.95 -38.72 -8.93
C SER A 395 -16.11 -38.38 -10.16
N MET A 396 -16.00 -37.10 -10.52
CA MET A 396 -15.41 -36.67 -11.79
C MET A 396 -13.92 -36.29 -11.70
N THR A 397 -13.40 -35.90 -10.53
CA THR A 397 -12.08 -35.26 -10.41
C THR A 397 -10.96 -36.11 -9.81
N SER A 398 -11.23 -37.36 -9.41
CA SER A 398 -10.23 -38.19 -8.68
C SER A 398 -8.99 -38.60 -9.51
N HIS A 399 -8.99 -38.40 -10.83
CA HIS A 399 -7.95 -38.88 -11.74
C HIS A 399 -6.88 -37.83 -12.12
N LEU A 400 -7.00 -36.58 -11.65
CA LEU A 400 -6.17 -35.44 -12.07
C LEU A 400 -5.10 -35.00 -11.04
N MET A 401 -4.99 -35.69 -9.90
CA MET A 401 -4.08 -35.31 -8.81
C MET A 401 -2.66 -35.86 -9.06
N CYS A 402 -1.75 -35.02 -9.57
CA CYS A 402 -0.32 -35.34 -9.68
C CYS A 402 0.54 -34.50 -8.70
N ASP A 403 1.77 -34.95 -8.42
CA ASP A 403 2.67 -34.33 -7.42
C ASP A 403 2.94 -32.84 -7.64
N LYS A 404 2.91 -32.34 -8.88
CA LYS A 404 3.07 -30.91 -9.18
C LYS A 404 1.85 -30.08 -8.81
N VAL A 405 0.65 -30.65 -8.95
CA VAL A 405 -0.61 -30.03 -8.51
C VAL A 405 -0.63 -29.95 -6.99
N LEU A 406 -0.16 -30.98 -6.30
CA LEU A 406 -0.01 -30.99 -4.84
C LEU A 406 1.02 -29.96 -4.35
N ALA A 407 2.12 -29.76 -5.09
CA ALA A 407 3.13 -28.76 -4.76
C ALA A 407 2.63 -27.32 -4.97
N GLU A 408 1.92 -27.05 -6.06
CA GLU A 408 1.29 -25.74 -6.30
C GLU A 408 0.17 -25.48 -5.28
N GLU A 409 -0.63 -26.49 -4.94
CA GLU A 409 -1.62 -26.41 -3.86
C GLU A 409 -0.96 -26.03 -2.52
N ALA A 410 0.16 -26.66 -2.16
CA ALA A 410 0.90 -26.33 -0.94
C ALA A 410 1.48 -24.89 -0.97
N PHE A 411 1.96 -24.43 -2.13
CA PHE A 411 2.44 -23.07 -2.32
C PHE A 411 1.31 -22.04 -2.17
N GLN A 412 0.16 -22.28 -2.80
CA GLN A 412 -1.01 -21.42 -2.70
C GLN A 412 -1.54 -21.39 -1.26
N LYS A 413 -1.63 -22.53 -0.57
CA LYS A 413 -1.98 -22.60 0.86
C LYS A 413 -1.03 -21.78 1.73
N THR A 414 0.28 -21.90 1.51
CA THR A 414 1.28 -21.11 2.26
C THR A 414 1.13 -19.61 2.02
N LYS A 415 0.87 -19.20 0.76
CA LYS A 415 0.68 -17.81 0.36
C LYS A 415 -0.63 -17.25 0.90
N GLN A 416 -1.71 -18.00 0.84
CA GLN A 416 -3.03 -17.67 1.40
C GLN A 416 -2.93 -17.53 2.91
N TYR A 417 -2.29 -18.47 3.61
CA TYR A 417 -2.05 -18.38 5.05
C TYR A 417 -1.26 -17.12 5.42
N LYS A 418 -0.20 -16.79 4.68
CA LYS A 418 0.55 -15.54 4.89
C LYS A 418 -0.32 -14.29 4.66
N ASN A 419 -1.15 -14.29 3.62
CA ASN A 419 -2.07 -13.19 3.35
C ASN A 419 -3.14 -13.07 4.45
N LYS A 420 -3.60 -14.19 5.00
CA LYS A 420 -4.52 -14.27 6.14
C LYS A 420 -3.89 -13.68 7.40
N LEU A 421 -2.64 -14.00 7.71
CA LEU A 421 -1.89 -13.39 8.83
C LEU A 421 -1.76 -11.87 8.65
N VAL A 422 -1.45 -11.40 7.44
CA VAL A 422 -1.37 -9.96 7.14
C VAL A 422 -2.75 -9.30 7.26
N ALA A 423 -3.81 -9.95 6.77
CA ALA A 423 -5.18 -9.46 6.88
C ALA A 423 -5.65 -9.40 8.35
N TYR A 424 -5.24 -10.36 9.18
CA TYR A 424 -5.46 -10.34 10.62
C TYR A 424 -4.78 -9.13 11.28
N LEU A 425 -3.49 -8.94 11.00
CA LEU A 425 -2.72 -7.80 11.51
C LEU A 425 -3.30 -6.44 11.07
N ASP A 426 -3.93 -6.39 9.89
CA ASP A 426 -4.63 -5.24 9.34
C ASP A 426 -6.10 -5.11 9.83
N ASN A 427 -6.53 -5.94 10.78
CA ASN A 427 -7.92 -6.04 11.30
C ASN A 427 -8.96 -6.16 10.17
N ALA A 428 -8.66 -6.94 9.13
CA ALA A 428 -9.54 -7.16 7.99
C ALA A 428 -10.34 -8.48 8.07
N LEU A 429 -9.98 -9.38 9.00
CA LEU A 429 -10.66 -10.67 9.25
C LEU A 429 -11.73 -10.56 10.36
N LEU A 430 -12.68 -11.49 10.32
CA LEU A 430 -13.72 -11.68 11.34
C LEU A 430 -13.19 -12.54 12.50
N HIS A 431 -13.07 -11.94 13.67
CA HIS A 431 -12.44 -12.55 14.85
C HIS A 431 -13.10 -13.85 15.35
N GLU A 432 -14.40 -14.08 15.11
CA GLU A 432 -15.14 -15.20 15.69
C GLU A 432 -15.28 -16.42 14.77
N SER A 433 -15.12 -16.27 13.45
CA SER A 433 -15.32 -17.36 12.48
C SER A 433 -14.10 -17.67 11.61
N GLU A 434 -13.18 -16.73 11.43
CA GLU A 434 -12.07 -16.85 10.47
C GLU A 434 -10.70 -16.97 11.16
N VAL A 435 -10.62 -16.72 12.47
CA VAL A 435 -9.38 -16.66 13.24
C VAL A 435 -9.35 -17.81 14.23
N ASP A 436 -8.50 -18.80 13.96
CA ASP A 436 -8.18 -19.86 14.90
C ASP A 436 -7.17 -19.38 15.95
N GLU A 437 -7.13 -19.97 17.16
CA GLU A 437 -6.21 -19.55 18.24
C GLU A 437 -4.73 -19.61 17.77
N ASP A 438 -4.38 -20.59 16.96
CA ASP A 438 -3.06 -20.75 16.36
C ASP A 438 -2.71 -19.60 15.39
N CYS A 439 -3.71 -19.05 14.70
CA CYS A 439 -3.52 -17.97 13.73
C CYS A 439 -3.13 -16.66 14.43
N VAL A 440 -3.62 -16.43 15.65
CA VAL A 440 -3.27 -15.27 16.48
C VAL A 440 -1.80 -15.33 16.90
N GLN A 441 -1.35 -16.48 17.43
CA GLN A 441 0.03 -16.66 17.90
C GLN A 441 1.03 -16.53 16.75
N VAL A 442 0.72 -17.12 15.59
CA VAL A 442 1.57 -17.03 14.40
C VAL A 442 1.60 -15.62 13.82
N ALA A 443 0.50 -14.87 13.89
CA ALA A 443 0.48 -13.48 13.42
C ALA A 443 1.34 -12.55 14.28
N GLU A 444 1.33 -12.74 15.60
CA GLU A 444 2.22 -12.02 16.53
C GLU A 444 3.70 -12.35 16.27
N ALA A 445 4.03 -13.64 16.11
CA ALA A 445 5.38 -14.07 15.77
C ALA A 445 5.84 -13.53 14.40
N PHE A 446 4.94 -13.48 13.41
CA PHE A 446 5.21 -12.92 12.08
C PHE A 446 5.49 -11.42 12.16
N LYS A 447 4.72 -10.68 12.97
CA LYS A 447 4.92 -9.25 13.23
C LYS A 447 6.27 -8.98 13.88
N ASP A 448 6.67 -9.78 14.87
CA ASP A 448 7.97 -9.65 15.54
C ASP A 448 9.14 -9.95 14.61
N ALA A 449 9.00 -10.96 13.74
CA ALA A 449 9.98 -11.26 12.70
C ALA A 449 10.13 -10.10 11.72
N GLN A 450 9.00 -9.54 11.27
CA GLN A 450 8.99 -8.40 10.34
C GLN A 450 9.63 -7.15 10.96
N GLN A 451 9.34 -6.85 12.23
CA GLN A 451 9.98 -5.75 12.96
C GLN A 451 11.50 -5.92 13.10
N LYS A 452 11.97 -7.14 13.38
CA LYS A 452 13.41 -7.44 13.44
C LYS A 452 14.09 -7.22 12.09
N GLU A 453 13.44 -7.62 11.00
CA GLU A 453 13.95 -7.45 9.64
C GLU A 453 13.97 -5.97 9.23
N ASP A 454 12.91 -5.21 9.54
CA ASP A 454 12.86 -3.77 9.30
C ASP A 454 13.91 -3.02 10.12
N ALA A 455 14.14 -3.40 11.38
CA ALA A 455 15.21 -2.84 12.20
C ALA A 455 16.61 -3.13 11.62
N LYS A 456 16.83 -4.35 11.11
CA LYS A 456 18.08 -4.72 10.41
C LYS A 456 18.27 -3.89 9.14
N ASN A 457 17.21 -3.76 8.33
CA ASN A 457 17.21 -2.95 7.11
C ASN A 457 17.42 -1.46 7.42
N GLY A 458 16.83 -0.95 8.49
CA GLY A 458 17.05 0.41 8.99
C GLY A 458 18.50 0.66 9.39
N ARG A 459 19.13 -0.28 10.12
CA ARG A 459 20.57 -0.21 10.45
C ARG A 459 21.45 -0.23 9.22
N LEU A 460 21.15 -1.08 8.24
CA LEU A 460 21.89 -1.15 6.97
C LEU A 460 21.75 0.16 6.18
N ARG A 461 20.54 0.72 6.10
CA ARG A 461 20.30 2.02 5.46
C ARG A 461 21.04 3.15 6.16
N LYS A 462 21.00 3.20 7.49
CA LYS A 462 21.75 4.18 8.28
C LYS A 462 23.26 4.06 8.05
N ARG A 463 23.81 2.85 8.14
CA ARG A 463 25.23 2.60 7.86
C ARG A 463 25.62 3.03 6.45
N ARG A 464 24.77 2.78 5.45
CA ARG A 464 25.01 3.21 4.07
C ARG A 464 24.94 4.73 3.92
N ALA A 465 24.03 5.40 4.63
CA ALA A 465 23.94 6.85 4.65
C ALA A 465 25.17 7.49 5.35
N ASP A 466 25.61 6.91 6.47
CA ASP A 466 26.80 7.36 7.20
C ASP A 466 28.09 7.20 6.37
N LEU A 467 28.19 6.13 5.56
CA LEU A 467 29.29 5.92 4.62
C LEU A 467 29.29 6.93 3.46
N LEU A 468 28.11 7.36 3.01
CA LEU A 468 27.96 8.27 1.86
C LEU A 468 28.03 9.74 2.26
N ASN A 469 27.84 10.05 3.55
CA ASN A 469 27.88 11.40 4.07
C ASN A 469 28.61 11.38 5.42
N PRO A 470 29.95 11.22 5.44
CA PRO A 470 30.70 11.20 6.67
C PRO A 470 30.40 12.50 7.42
N ALA A 471 30.02 12.39 8.70
CA ALA A 471 29.85 13.55 9.57
C ALA A 471 31.10 14.44 9.43
N ARG A 472 30.92 15.79 9.43
CA ARG A 472 32.04 16.73 9.40
C ARG A 472 33.08 16.26 10.40
N VAL A 473 34.25 15.84 9.89
CA VAL A 473 35.37 15.45 10.74
C VAL A 473 35.64 16.66 11.65
N PRO A 474 35.75 16.48 12.98
CA PRO A 474 36.07 17.57 13.89
C PRO A 474 37.31 18.32 13.40
N ASP A 475 37.36 19.65 13.58
CA ASP A 475 38.54 20.44 13.19
C ASP A 475 39.77 19.86 13.90
N PRO A 476 40.76 19.33 13.16
CA PRO A 476 41.91 18.66 13.76
C PRO A 476 42.72 19.55 14.69
N CYS A 477 42.69 20.88 14.49
CA CYS A 477 43.39 21.84 15.33
C CYS A 477 42.71 22.08 16.70
N THR A 478 41.52 21.53 16.92
CA THR A 478 40.81 21.59 18.23
C THR A 478 41.08 20.36 19.11
N LYS A 479 41.90 19.42 18.62
CA LYS A 479 42.15 18.10 19.19
C LYS A 479 43.64 17.82 19.24
N HIS A 480 44.04 16.78 19.98
CA HIS A 480 45.46 16.45 20.15
C HIS A 480 46.03 15.86 18.86
N VAL A 481 47.14 16.42 18.37
CA VAL A 481 47.77 16.03 17.11
C VAL A 481 49.19 15.52 17.37
N TYR A 482 49.51 14.34 16.85
CA TYR A 482 50.86 13.77 16.85
C TYR A 482 51.43 13.76 15.44
N TYR A 483 52.71 14.12 15.29
CA TYR A 483 53.43 14.03 14.02
C TYR A 483 54.39 12.85 14.05
N ALA A 484 54.25 11.94 13.09
CA ALA A 484 55.10 10.77 12.98
C ALA A 484 56.56 11.13 12.65
N PRO A 485 57.52 10.25 13.00
CA PRO A 485 58.94 10.47 12.70
C PRO A 485 59.15 10.70 11.19
N GLY A 486 59.77 11.84 10.84
CA GLY A 486 60.03 12.21 9.45
C GLY A 486 59.03 13.19 8.83
N VAL A 487 58.00 13.61 9.56
CA VAL A 487 57.11 14.72 9.17
C VAL A 487 57.41 15.93 10.05
N ALA A 488 57.69 17.08 9.44
CA ALA A 488 58.03 18.31 10.18
C ALA A 488 56.75 18.95 10.77
N PRO A 489 56.63 19.07 12.11
CA PRO A 489 55.44 19.63 12.72
C PRO A 489 55.36 21.16 12.49
N PRO A 490 54.18 21.69 12.14
CA PRO A 490 53.91 23.12 12.20
C PRO A 490 53.79 23.60 13.65
N ASN A 491 53.90 24.91 13.88
CA ASN A 491 53.73 25.48 15.21
C ASN A 491 52.24 25.48 15.60
N LEU A 492 51.81 24.48 16.35
CA LEU A 492 50.43 24.29 16.80
C LEU A 492 50.38 24.09 18.32
N ASP A 493 49.39 24.69 18.98
CA ASP A 493 49.20 24.58 20.44
C ASP A 493 48.68 23.21 20.90
N CYS A 494 48.26 22.35 19.96
CA CYS A 494 47.63 21.06 20.24
C CYS A 494 48.54 19.84 20.00
N LEU A 495 49.86 20.05 19.89
CA LEU A 495 50.83 18.98 19.66
C LEU A 495 51.03 18.10 20.89
N VAL A 496 51.00 16.78 20.69
CA VAL A 496 51.35 15.79 21.72
C VAL A 496 52.62 15.04 21.33
N GLY A 497 53.39 14.61 22.34
CA GLY A 497 54.67 13.92 22.15
C GLY A 497 54.55 12.43 21.85
N ASP A 498 53.43 11.80 22.19
CA ASP A 498 53.20 10.37 22.04
C ASP A 498 51.91 10.07 21.24
N PRO A 499 51.90 9.05 20.36
CA PRO A 499 50.74 8.72 19.52
C PRO A 499 49.55 8.17 20.32
N GLU A 500 49.79 7.67 21.54
CA GLU A 500 48.75 7.13 22.43
C GLU A 500 47.80 8.22 22.99
N HIS A 501 48.25 9.48 23.02
CA HIS A 501 47.49 10.64 23.49
C HIS A 501 46.86 11.45 22.35
N ALA A 502 47.06 11.03 21.10
CA ALA A 502 46.65 11.77 19.92
C ALA A 502 45.24 11.36 19.45
N ASP A 503 44.42 12.35 19.09
CA ASP A 503 43.18 12.13 18.36
C ASP A 503 43.46 12.02 16.84
N PHE A 504 44.48 12.74 16.37
CA PHE A 504 44.96 12.75 14.99
C PHE A 504 46.45 12.44 14.92
N ILE A 505 46.81 11.46 14.09
CA ILE A 505 48.18 11.07 13.80
C ILE A 505 48.52 11.52 12.38
N VAL A 506 49.59 12.29 12.23
CA VAL A 506 50.02 12.86 10.96
C VAL A 506 51.16 12.04 10.39
N GLU A 507 50.91 11.44 9.24
CA GLU A 507 51.85 10.60 8.51
C GLU A 507 52.14 11.20 7.13
N LYS A 508 53.32 10.87 6.59
CA LYS A 508 53.70 11.31 5.24
C LYS A 508 52.80 10.65 4.18
N ASP A 509 52.53 9.37 4.35
CA ASP A 509 51.57 8.60 3.57
C ASP A 509 50.57 7.90 4.51
N PRO A 510 49.33 8.41 4.63
CA PRO A 510 48.32 7.80 5.50
C PRO A 510 47.91 6.39 5.08
N SER A 511 48.25 5.95 3.86
CA SER A 511 47.96 4.59 3.38
C SER A 511 49.01 3.56 3.79
N ASP A 512 50.20 4.02 4.22
CA ASP A 512 51.31 3.20 4.72
C ASP A 512 51.90 3.83 6.01
N PRO A 513 51.11 3.86 7.11
CA PRO A 513 51.55 4.44 8.38
C PRO A 513 52.59 3.56 9.09
N HIS A 514 53.43 4.16 9.94
CA HIS A 514 54.32 3.40 10.80
C HIS A 514 53.52 2.44 11.70
N ASP A 515 54.05 1.23 11.94
CA ASP A 515 53.37 0.16 12.68
C ASP A 515 52.82 0.64 14.03
N GLU A 516 53.60 1.41 14.80
CA GLU A 516 53.17 1.96 16.09
C GLU A 516 51.97 2.91 15.96
N CYS A 517 51.97 3.78 14.95
CA CYS A 517 50.88 4.69 14.64
C CYS A 517 49.61 3.94 14.20
N TYR A 518 49.79 2.89 13.39
CA TYR A 518 48.69 2.03 12.93
C TYR A 518 48.05 1.26 14.09
N TRP A 519 48.86 0.68 14.97
CA TRP A 519 48.38 -0.03 16.15
C TRP A 519 47.67 0.90 17.14
N CYS A 520 48.21 2.08 17.41
CA CYS A 520 47.55 3.12 18.20
C CYS A 520 46.16 3.45 17.62
N ALA A 521 46.10 3.73 16.30
CA ALA A 521 44.84 4.07 15.65
C ALA A 521 43.82 2.93 15.68
N PHE A 522 44.25 1.69 15.43
CA PHE A 522 43.38 0.53 15.45
C PHE A 522 42.83 0.21 16.85
N VAL A 523 43.68 0.27 17.89
CA VAL A 523 43.31 -0.08 19.26
C VAL A 523 42.46 1.01 19.91
N LEU A 524 42.91 2.27 19.84
CA LEU A 524 42.30 3.42 20.52
C LEU A 524 41.23 4.12 19.69
N GLY A 525 41.18 3.89 18.38
CA GLY A 525 40.19 4.48 17.48
C GLY A 525 40.49 5.93 17.12
N THR A 526 41.75 6.22 16.77
CA THR A 526 42.22 7.55 16.37
C THR A 526 42.19 7.70 14.85
N SER A 527 42.48 8.90 14.33
CA SER A 527 42.45 9.18 12.89
C SER A 527 43.87 9.36 12.35
N ILE A 528 44.21 8.70 11.25
CA ILE A 528 45.51 8.87 10.57
C ILE A 528 45.31 9.77 9.35
N CYS A 529 46.09 10.83 9.23
CA CYS A 529 45.91 11.84 8.19
C CYS A 529 47.23 12.38 7.64
N ASN A 530 47.19 13.07 6.49
CA ASN A 530 48.36 13.74 5.93
C ASN A 530 48.50 15.18 6.46
N ASP A 531 49.70 15.76 6.32
CA ASP A 531 49.98 17.14 6.75
C ASP A 531 49.05 18.18 6.08
N GLU A 532 48.61 17.92 4.85
CA GLU A 532 47.64 18.77 4.15
C GLU A 532 46.28 18.84 4.88
N PHE A 533 45.83 17.72 5.46
CA PHE A 533 44.59 17.62 6.24
C PHE A 533 44.60 18.52 7.48
N ILE A 534 45.73 18.57 8.18
CA ILE A 534 45.90 19.43 9.36
C ILE A 534 45.97 20.90 8.94
N ARG A 535 46.82 21.26 7.97
CA ARG A 535 47.02 22.66 7.55
C ARG A 535 45.77 23.31 6.98
N ARG A 536 44.85 22.50 6.44
CA ARG A 536 43.58 22.97 5.85
C ARG A 536 42.39 22.78 6.77
N HIS A 537 42.60 22.55 8.07
CA HIS A 537 41.53 22.40 9.07
C HIS A 537 40.47 21.37 8.65
N GLY A 538 40.91 20.23 8.10
CA GLY A 538 40.04 19.13 7.67
C GLY A 538 39.22 19.39 6.39
N GLN A 539 39.49 20.47 5.65
CA GLN A 539 38.77 20.80 4.40
C GLN A 539 39.34 20.13 3.14
N GLN A 540 40.65 19.82 3.14
CA GLN A 540 41.39 19.20 2.03
C GLN A 540 42.44 18.26 2.61
N GLY A 541 42.81 17.19 1.90
CA GLY A 541 43.74 16.16 2.38
C GLY A 541 43.08 14.80 2.56
N VAL A 542 43.83 13.83 3.10
CA VAL A 542 43.38 12.44 3.32
C VAL A 542 43.38 12.14 4.81
N CYS A 543 42.28 11.54 5.29
CA CYS A 543 42.11 11.14 6.68
C CYS A 543 41.39 9.78 6.76
N PHE A 544 42.00 8.82 7.43
CA PHE A 544 41.43 7.51 7.73
C PHE A 544 41.00 7.46 9.19
N ASN A 545 39.71 7.27 9.43
CA ASN A 545 39.16 7.19 10.78
C ASN A 545 39.05 5.72 11.21
N PHE A 546 39.68 5.38 12.33
CA PHE A 546 39.63 4.02 12.85
C PHE A 546 38.57 3.90 13.94
N THR A 547 37.81 2.80 13.90
CA THR A 547 36.89 2.49 15.00
C THR A 547 37.67 1.79 16.10
N PRO A 548 37.57 2.22 17.37
CA PRO A 548 38.32 1.62 18.45
C PRO A 548 37.99 0.14 18.59
N ALA A 549 38.99 -0.72 18.37
CA ALA A 549 38.85 -2.16 18.54
C ALA A 549 38.33 -2.50 19.95
N MET A 550 38.82 -1.79 20.97
CA MET A 550 38.43 -1.97 22.38
C MET A 550 36.94 -1.72 22.67
N LYS A 551 36.28 -0.79 21.95
CA LYS A 551 34.83 -0.53 22.13
C LYS A 551 33.95 -1.49 21.33
N SER A 552 34.50 -2.19 20.34
CA SER A 552 33.75 -2.97 19.35
C SER A 552 33.53 -4.46 19.69
N LYS A 553 33.77 -4.89 20.94
CA LYS A 553 33.70 -6.30 21.40
C LYS A 553 34.56 -7.29 20.58
N ARG A 554 35.65 -6.82 19.96
CA ARG A 554 36.60 -7.71 19.26
C ARG A 554 37.57 -8.31 20.27
N GLN A 555 37.87 -9.61 20.16
CA GLN A 555 38.90 -10.27 20.98
C GLN A 555 40.28 -9.89 20.43
N LEU A 556 41.13 -9.30 21.27
CA LEU A 556 42.52 -8.96 20.94
C LEU A 556 43.44 -9.95 21.65
N PHE A 557 44.31 -10.61 20.89
CA PHE A 557 45.32 -11.52 21.42
C PHE A 557 46.69 -10.88 21.26
N VAL A 558 47.43 -10.74 22.37
CA VAL A 558 48.76 -10.13 22.39
C VAL A 558 49.81 -11.24 22.43
N SER A 559 50.74 -11.25 21.48
CA SER A 559 51.85 -12.19 21.48
C SER A 559 52.94 -11.74 22.47
N ALA A 560 53.70 -12.70 23.03
CA ALA A 560 54.81 -12.39 23.93
C ALA A 560 55.98 -11.63 23.25
N GLY A 561 56.03 -11.61 21.91
CA GLY A 561 56.95 -10.78 21.13
C GLY A 561 56.49 -9.33 21.09
N PHE A 562 55.22 -9.12 20.70
CA PHE A 562 54.60 -7.79 20.65
C PHE A 562 54.64 -7.07 22.01
N GLY A 563 54.37 -7.79 23.11
CA GLY A 563 54.42 -7.21 24.45
C GLY A 563 55.83 -6.78 24.90
N ARG A 564 56.90 -7.33 24.29
CA ARG A 564 58.29 -6.92 24.56
C ARG A 564 58.71 -5.72 23.71
N GLU A 565 58.24 -5.65 22.47
CA GLU A 565 58.56 -4.57 21.53
C GLU A 565 57.74 -3.30 21.81
N HIS A 566 56.48 -3.45 22.25
CA HIS A 566 55.55 -2.34 22.51
C HIS A 566 54.88 -2.47 23.90
N PRO A 567 55.64 -2.28 25.00
CA PRO A 567 55.16 -2.56 26.36
C PRO A 567 53.98 -1.69 26.80
N ARG A 568 53.93 -0.42 26.40
CA ARG A 568 52.84 0.51 26.75
C ARG A 568 51.53 0.16 26.06
N LEU A 569 51.56 -0.19 24.77
CA LEU A 569 50.39 -0.63 24.02
C LEU A 569 49.84 -1.96 24.56
N ALA A 570 50.72 -2.88 24.95
CA ALA A 570 50.32 -4.13 25.59
C ALA A 570 49.64 -3.90 26.96
N GLU A 571 50.11 -2.93 27.75
CA GLU A 571 49.49 -2.55 29.01
C GLU A 571 48.07 -1.98 28.81
N VAL A 572 47.88 -1.10 27.83
CA VAL A 572 46.56 -0.55 27.46
C VAL A 572 45.56 -1.65 27.06
N ILE A 573 46.01 -2.67 26.33
CA ILE A 573 45.18 -3.82 25.95
C ILE A 573 44.82 -4.69 27.17
N CYS A 574 45.74 -4.84 28.13
CA CYS A 574 45.55 -5.65 29.34
C CYS A 574 44.72 -4.97 30.44
N LEU A 575 44.68 -3.62 30.50
CA LEU A 575 43.93 -2.86 31.50
C LEU A 575 42.41 -2.92 31.31
N PHE A 576 41.92 -3.27 30.12
CA PHE A 576 40.50 -3.50 29.87
C PHE A 576 40.18 -4.98 30.00
N PRO A 577 39.50 -5.42 31.07
CA PRO A 577 39.22 -6.83 31.25
C PRO A 577 38.31 -7.29 30.10
N SER A 578 38.83 -8.21 29.29
CA SER A 578 38.01 -9.14 28.53
C SER A 578 37.02 -9.73 29.52
N ARG A 579 35.73 -9.36 29.43
CA ARG A 579 34.67 -10.10 30.13
C ARG A 579 34.82 -11.55 29.69
N GLN A 580 35.37 -12.37 30.58
CA GLN A 580 35.47 -13.81 30.41
C GLN A 580 34.07 -14.36 30.11
N GLN A 581 34.06 -15.28 29.14
CA GLN A 581 33.00 -16.17 28.67
C GLN A 581 31.58 -15.98 29.21
#